data_AF-A0A2V8I0W3-F1
#
_entry.id   AF-A0A2V8I0W3-F1
#
_cell.length_a   1.000
_cell.length_b   1.000
_cell.length_c   1.000
_cell.angle_alpha   90.00
_cell.angle_beta   90.00
_cell.angle_gamma   90.00
#
_symmetry.space_group_name_H-M   'P 1'
#
loop_
_entity.id
_entity.type
_entity.pdbx_description
1 polymer ?
#
loop_
_entity_poly.entity_id
_entity_poly.type
_entity_poly.pdbx_seq_one_letter_code
_entity_poly.pdbx_strand_id
1 'polypeptide(L)' 'MNSMLQQINKITGKDMAPIYADPRPGDIKHSQADITSAKEHLGYQPKISFEEGLRNTIEWYRKNL' A
#
# COMPACT_ATOMS: atom_id res chain seq x y z
N MET A 1 7.90 -3.56 1.17
CA MET A 1 7.98 -2.56 2.27
C MET A 1 8.70 -1.28 1.84
N ASN A 2 9.98 -1.31 1.45
CA ASN A 2 10.75 -0.09 1.12
C ASN A 2 10.11 0.79 0.02
N SER A 3 9.56 0.18 -1.04
CA SER A 3 8.88 0.92 -2.11
C SER A 3 7.65 1.70 -1.63
N MET A 4 6.94 1.18 -0.62
CA MET A 4 5.80 1.86 -0.02
C MET A 4 6.24 3.09 0.78
N LEU A 5 7.32 3.00 1.56
CA LEU A 5 7.89 4.14 2.28
C LEU A 5 8.31 5.26 1.32
N GLN A 6 8.94 4.91 0.20
CA GLN A 6 9.32 5.88 -0.83
C GLN A 6 8.10 6.60 -1.43
N GLN A 7 7.00 5.89 -1.70
CA GLN A 7 5.76 6.52 -2.17
C GLN A 7 5.15 7.45 -1.11
N ILE A 8 5.16 7.04 0.17
CA ILE A 8 4.69 7.89 1.27
C ILE A 8 5.54 9.17 1.36
N ASN A 9 6.87 9.07 1.30
CA ASN A 9 7.78 10.23 1.28
C ASN A 9 7.43 11.17 0.12
N LYS A 10 7.27 10.63 -1.10
CA LYS A 10 6.88 11.40 -2.30
C LYS A 10 5.53 12.12 -2.12
N ILE A 11 4.50 11.46 -1.57
CA ILE A 11 3.16 12.04 -1.39
C ILE A 11 3.15 13.07 -0.27
N THR A 12 3.90 12.82 0.80
CA THR A 12 3.92 13.69 1.99
C THR A 12 4.92 14.84 1.90
N GLY A 13 5.85 14.80 0.94
CA GLY A 13 6.96 15.76 0.86
C GLY A 13 7.98 15.60 1.99
N LYS A 14 8.05 14.42 2.60
CA LYS A 14 8.96 14.10 3.71
C LYS A 14 10.11 13.25 3.23
N ASP A 15 11.20 13.24 4.00
CA ASP A 15 12.34 12.37 3.80
C ASP A 15 12.57 11.52 5.05
N MET A 16 11.81 10.42 5.16
CA MET A 16 11.92 9.47 6.26
C MET A 16 12.79 8.28 5.85
N ALA A 17 13.78 7.95 6.69
CA ALA A 17 14.58 6.74 6.56
C ALA A 17 13.94 5.56 7.32
N PRO A 18 14.00 4.33 6.78
CA PRO A 18 13.52 3.16 7.50
C PRO A 18 14.45 2.81 8.67
N ILE A 19 13.85 2.44 9.81
CA ILE A 19 14.56 1.78 10.90
C ILE A 19 14.29 0.28 10.76
N TYR A 20 15.31 -0.49 10.43
CA TYR A 20 15.21 -1.93 10.30
C TYR A 20 15.24 -2.60 11.67
N ALA A 21 14.32 -3.53 11.89
CA ALA A 21 14.21 -4.34 13.09
C ALA A 21 14.04 -5.81 12.70
N ASP A 22 14.08 -6.70 13.69
CA ASP A 22 13.91 -8.13 13.46
C ASP A 22 12.56 -8.44 12.78
N PRO A 23 12.51 -9.42 11.86
CA PRO A 23 11.27 -9.86 11.25
C PRO A 23 10.26 -10.32 12.31
N ARG A 24 8.99 -9.99 12.11
CA ARG A 24 7.95 -10.44 13.04
C ARG A 24 7.68 -11.95 12.81
N PRO A 25 7.62 -12.76 13.88
CA PRO A 25 7.26 -14.17 13.76
C PRO A 25 5.90 -14.32 13.06
N GLY A 26 5.83 -15.15 12.02
CA GLY A 26 4.61 -15.40 11.25
C GLY A 26 4.42 -14.50 10.02
N ASP A 27 5.27 -13.50 9.79
CA ASP A 27 5.18 -12.65 8.59
C ASP A 27 5.46 -13.45 7.30
N ILE A 28 4.53 -13.37 6.35
CA ILE A 28 4.73 -13.87 4.99
C ILE A 28 5.45 -12.79 4.18
N LYS A 29 6.66 -13.10 3.68
CA LYS A 29 7.52 -12.14 2.95
C LYS A 29 6.92 -11.64 1.64
N HIS A 30 6.31 -12.53 0.87
CA HIS A 30 5.73 -12.24 -0.43
C HIS A 30 4.34 -12.86 -0.51
N SER A 31 3.35 -12.00 -0.67
CA SER A 31 1.96 -12.39 -0.83
C SER A 31 1.36 -11.60 -1.98
N GLN A 32 0.93 -12.31 -3.02
CA GLN A 32 0.31 -11.73 -4.21
C GLN A 32 -0.85 -12.63 -4.62
N ALA A 33 -2.05 -12.07 -4.62
CA ALA A 33 -3.25 -12.80 -5.05
C ALA A 33 -3.38 -12.75 -6.58
N ASP A 34 -3.61 -13.91 -7.19
CA ASP A 34 -4.19 -13.97 -8.53
C ASP A 34 -5.70 -13.69 -8.42
N ILE A 35 -6.14 -12.64 -9.11
CA ILE A 35 -7.54 -12.18 -9.09
C ILE A 35 -8.31 -12.60 -10.35
N THR A 36 -7.76 -13.51 -11.16
CA THR A 36 -8.38 -13.98 -12.42
C THR A 36 -9.78 -14.54 -12.19
N SER A 37 -9.95 -15.43 -11.20
CA SER A 37 -11.27 -16.00 -10.90
C SER A 37 -12.30 -14.93 -10.50
N ALA A 38 -11.90 -13.93 -9.69
CA ALA A 38 -12.79 -12.84 -9.29
C ALA A 38 -13.19 -11.95 -10.48
N LYS A 39 -12.27 -11.70 -11.42
CA LYS A 39 -12.56 -10.97 -12.67
C LYS A 39 -13.60 -11.72 -13.50
N GLU A 40 -13.42 -13.02 -13.69
CA GLU A 40 -14.27 -13.85 -14.55
C GLU A 40 -15.66 -14.06 -13.97
N HIS A 41 -15.76 -14.39 -12.69
CA HIS A 41 -17.00 -14.85 -12.09
C HIS A 41 -17.79 -13.75 -11.38
N LEU A 42 -17.11 -12.68 -10.94
CA LEU A 42 -17.73 -11.59 -10.19
C LEU A 42 -17.70 -10.25 -10.94
N GLY A 43 -17.08 -10.20 -12.12
CA GLY A 43 -16.84 -8.95 -12.84
C GLY A 43 -15.94 -7.98 -12.05
N TYR A 44 -15.13 -8.49 -11.13
CA TYR A 44 -14.30 -7.66 -10.27
C TYR A 44 -13.20 -6.97 -11.06
N GLN A 45 -13.17 -5.63 -11.04
CA GLN A 45 -12.14 -4.82 -11.65
C GLN A 45 -11.62 -3.80 -10.64
N PRO A 46 -10.34 -3.86 -10.24
CA PRO A 46 -9.73 -2.80 -9.42
C PRO A 46 -9.83 -1.46 -10.16
N LYS A 47 -10.53 -0.49 -9.56
CA LYS A 47 -10.72 0.86 -10.13
C LYS A 47 -9.69 1.86 -9.62
N ILE A 48 -9.14 1.59 -8.44
CA ILE A 48 -8.23 2.49 -7.73
C ILE A 48 -6.83 1.88 -7.80
N SER A 49 -5.88 2.66 -8.31
CA SER A 49 -4.48 2.25 -8.31
C SER A 49 -3.90 2.29 -6.88
N PHE A 50 -2.79 1.60 -6.64
CA PHE A 50 -2.14 1.65 -5.35
C PHE A 50 -1.73 3.08 -4.95
N GLU A 51 -1.16 3.86 -5.88
CA GLU A 51 -0.75 5.24 -5.62
C GLU A 51 -1.96 6.13 -5.27
N GLU A 52 -3.06 6.01 -6.03
CA GLU A 52 -4.28 6.78 -5.78
C GLU A 52 -4.90 6.42 -4.42
N GLY A 53 -5.01 5.12 -4.10
CA GLY A 53 -5.50 4.66 -2.81
C GLY A 53 -4.64 5.16 -1.65
N LEU A 54 -3.32 5.19 -1.83
CA LEU A 54 -2.39 5.71 -0.84
C LEU A 54 -2.54 7.23 -0.64
N ARG A 55 -2.71 8.00 -1.73
CA ARG A 55 -3.02 9.44 -1.65
C ARG A 55 -4.32 9.72 -0.91
N ASN A 56 -5.40 9.01 -1.26
CA ASN A 56 -6.70 9.16 -0.61
C ASN A 56 -6.62 8.87 0.90
N THR A 57 -5.84 7.85 1.26
CA THR A 57 -5.60 7.49 2.67
C THR A 57 -4.86 8.60 3.42
N ILE A 58 -3.79 9.15 2.85
CA ILE A 58 -3.02 10.25 3.45
C ILE A 58 -3.87 11.52 3.58
N GLU A 59 -4.66 11.85 2.56
CA GLU A 59 -5.60 12.99 2.62
C GLU A 59 -6.64 12.83 3.72
N TRP A 60 -7.14 11.61 3.94
CA TRP A 60 -8.03 11.35 5.07
C TRP A 60 -7.33 11.66 6.40
N TYR A 61 -6.09 11.19 6.60
CA TYR A 61 -5.34 11.50 7.83
C TYR A 61 -5.09 13.00 8.00
N ARG A 62 -4.79 13.75 6.93
CA ARG A 62 -4.60 15.21 6.99
C ARG A 62 -5.85 15.98 7.44
N LYS A 63 -7.04 15.42 7.22
CA LYS A 63 -8.33 16.06 7.56
C LYS A 63 -8.88 15.65 8.91
N ASN A 64 -8.40 14.54 9.48
CA ASN A 64 -9.00 13.90 10.67
C ASN A 64 -8.02 13.69 11.83
N LEU A 65 -6.77 14.13 11.70
CA LEU A 65 -5.77 14.25 12.77
C LEU A 65 -5.32 15.71 12.85
#